data_AF-A0A662GX82-F1
#
_entry.id   AF-A0A662GX82-F1
#
_cell.length_a   1.000
_cell.length_b   1.000
_cell.length_c   1.000
_cell.angle_alpha   90.00
_cell.angle_beta   90.00
_cell.angle_gamma   90.00
#
_symmetry.space_group_name_H-M   'P 1'
#
loop_
_entity.id
_entity.type
_entity.pdbx_description
1 polymer ?
#
loop_
_entity_poly.entity_id
_entity_poly.type
_entity_poly.pdbx_seq_one_letter_code
_entity_poly.pdbx_strand_id
1 'polypeptide(L)'
;MAGNKSAGAGEGLEVAGRPLARVRGIYATAVTKVLLDSGFGITQPTRPILERFGLEPIFDPPDITVKDLSDRAGVLVIGEPSATKLAVDALLRSAGRAVVREHRPLLHSTYKGVVREVRRDGTVLVDIGDAVGVLQEGGGLRVGDEVLVCVRRPSFEGPPLLTTRIVVSGRYMRLIRGSERVTLSEFIKGRSKREELLSLGFMVRPRGWGVRWRSSAGYAPAEELLREAEELRERAREVEERGREAPAPSLIERGEQVAEVLFPLEAKMALDEVRNQVVPTVKYHHYLKCAEGLSERVDFAEYLLSRGVDRELLSRALLEYHVDALLKREGSSALLLHYTIPGEVVELKGRVDRVVAGGVLVRRRFAPGGCYDGIGEAKEEGDYGLTLVRLFRPYVVHFYYRRDGALKGIYVNINTPVELVGPLKFRYIDLEVDVVRDGGSARVVDLDKLKAHASRGALPPDYAREIAELAEGARKVLVSRDFGDPLELDEELAAALGIDEGLPP
;
A
#
# COMPACT_ATOMS: atom_id res chain seq x y z
N MET A 1 -42.99 -11.66 49.86
CA MET A 1 -41.66 -11.84 49.23
C MET A 1 -41.84 -11.48 47.76
N ALA A 2 -41.54 -10.24 47.36
CA ALA A 2 -40.20 -9.80 46.92
C ALA A 2 -39.72 -10.65 45.74
N GLY A 3 -39.85 -10.19 44.51
CA GLY A 3 -38.77 -9.54 43.74
C GLY A 3 -38.16 -10.59 42.78
N ASN A 4 -37.75 -10.35 41.55
CA ASN A 4 -37.33 -9.12 40.90
C ASN A 4 -37.38 -9.31 39.37
N LYS A 5 -37.69 -8.22 38.65
CA LYS A 5 -37.49 -8.07 37.20
C LYS A 5 -36.02 -7.69 36.95
N SER A 6 -35.43 -8.25 35.90
CA SER A 6 -34.36 -7.62 35.09
C SER A 6 -34.43 -8.32 33.72
N ALA A 7 -35.03 -7.78 32.66
CA ALA A 7 -34.70 -6.52 31.98
C ALA A 7 -33.19 -6.39 31.71
N GLY A 8 -32.69 -7.21 30.79
CA GLY A 8 -31.47 -6.95 30.04
C GLY A 8 -31.86 -6.80 28.58
N ALA A 9 -31.89 -5.56 28.11
CA ALA A 9 -32.14 -5.21 26.73
C ALA A 9 -31.03 -5.83 25.86
N GLY A 10 -31.37 -6.88 25.12
CA GLY A 10 -30.68 -7.20 23.89
C GLY A 10 -31.13 -6.17 22.86
N GLU A 11 -30.40 -5.07 22.75
CA GLU A 11 -30.48 -4.23 21.57
C GLU A 11 -30.11 -5.10 20.38
N GLY A 12 -31.12 -5.41 19.58
CA GLY A 12 -30.96 -6.14 18.34
C GLY A 12 -30.07 -5.33 17.42
N LEU A 13 -28.89 -5.87 17.11
CA LEU A 13 -28.31 -5.63 15.80
C LEU A 13 -29.26 -6.29 14.79
N GLU A 14 -30.14 -5.48 14.21
CA GLU A 14 -30.72 -5.80 12.91
C GLU A 14 -29.58 -6.21 11.96
N VAL A 15 -29.78 -7.34 11.29
CA VAL A 15 -28.82 -7.94 10.37
C VAL A 15 -28.50 -6.95 9.25
N ALA A 16 -27.42 -6.17 9.42
CA ALA A 16 -26.87 -5.39 8.33
C ALA A 16 -26.48 -6.39 7.22
N GLY A 17 -27.07 -6.22 6.04
CA GLY A 17 -26.82 -7.12 4.91
C GLY A 17 -25.33 -7.27 4.60
N ARG A 18 -24.99 -8.31 3.82
CA ARG A 18 -23.61 -8.57 3.37
C ARG A 18 -22.94 -7.27 2.85
N PRO A 19 -21.72 -6.91 3.32
CA PRO A 19 -21.05 -5.70 2.84
C PRO A 19 -20.74 -5.82 1.34
N LEU A 20 -20.85 -4.72 0.61
CA LEU A 20 -20.65 -4.66 -0.83
C LEU A 20 -19.25 -4.13 -1.18
N ALA A 21 -18.54 -4.88 -2.01
CA ALA A 21 -17.23 -4.50 -2.51
C ALA A 21 -17.26 -4.21 -4.00
N ARG A 22 -16.62 -3.10 -4.39
CA ARG A 22 -16.28 -2.82 -5.79
C ARG A 22 -14.79 -3.04 -6.00
N VAL A 23 -14.44 -3.98 -6.88
CA VAL A 23 -13.04 -4.37 -7.12
C VAL A 23 -12.60 -3.94 -8.53
N ARG A 24 -11.39 -3.39 -8.66
CA ARG A 24 -10.77 -2.96 -9.93
C ARG A 24 -9.28 -3.29 -9.94
N GLY A 25 -8.70 -3.37 -11.14
CA GLY A 25 -7.27 -3.53 -11.32
C GLY A 25 -6.83 -4.96 -11.64
N ILE A 26 -5.51 -5.19 -11.64
CA ILE A 26 -4.90 -6.47 -12.03
C ILE A 26 -5.24 -7.58 -11.02
N TYR A 27 -5.36 -7.23 -9.74
CA TYR A 27 -5.71 -8.17 -8.67
C TYR A 27 -7.20 -8.51 -8.62
N ALA A 28 -8.03 -7.92 -9.49
CA ALA A 28 -9.47 -7.92 -9.31
C ALA A 28 -10.09 -9.32 -9.24
N THR A 29 -9.55 -10.30 -9.96
CA THR A 29 -10.09 -11.66 -9.93
C THR A 29 -9.76 -12.38 -8.63
N ALA A 30 -8.49 -12.37 -8.21
CA ALA A 30 -8.07 -12.96 -6.94
C ALA A 30 -8.79 -12.30 -5.75
N VAL A 31 -8.80 -10.97 -5.71
CA VAL A 31 -9.46 -10.20 -4.65
C VAL A 31 -10.97 -10.45 -4.63
N THR A 32 -11.62 -10.54 -5.79
CA THR A 32 -13.06 -10.88 -5.84
C THR A 32 -13.33 -12.25 -5.22
N LYS A 33 -12.51 -13.27 -5.51
CA LYS A 33 -12.63 -14.60 -4.90
C LYS A 33 -12.48 -14.52 -3.38
N VAL A 34 -11.42 -13.87 -2.89
CA VAL A 34 -11.16 -13.70 -1.44
C VAL A 34 -12.33 -13.02 -0.73
N LEU A 35 -12.88 -11.95 -1.32
CA LEU A 35 -13.98 -11.20 -0.72
C LEU A 35 -15.29 -11.99 -0.74
N LEU A 36 -15.60 -12.71 -1.82
CA LEU A 36 -16.78 -13.59 -1.90
C LEU A 36 -16.70 -14.70 -0.83
N ASP A 37 -15.55 -15.35 -0.69
CA ASP A 37 -15.33 -16.40 0.32
C ASP A 37 -15.45 -15.85 1.76
N SER A 38 -15.21 -14.54 1.92
CA SER A 38 -15.32 -13.83 3.20
C SER A 38 -16.68 -13.17 3.44
N GLY A 39 -17.67 -13.47 2.59
CA GLY A 39 -19.06 -13.03 2.77
C GLY A 39 -19.42 -11.67 2.19
N PHE A 40 -18.56 -11.04 1.39
CA PHE A 40 -18.93 -9.82 0.67
C PHE A 40 -19.85 -10.10 -0.52
N GLY A 41 -20.76 -9.17 -0.80
CA GLY A 41 -21.36 -9.05 -2.13
C GLY A 41 -20.46 -8.24 -3.07
N ILE A 42 -20.53 -8.52 -4.37
CA ILE A 42 -19.75 -7.78 -5.38
C ILE A 42 -20.69 -6.84 -6.13
N THR A 43 -20.37 -5.54 -6.10
CA THR A 43 -21.16 -4.51 -6.78
C THR A 43 -20.36 -3.83 -7.88
N GLN A 44 -21.09 -3.33 -8.88
CA GLN A 44 -20.60 -2.73 -10.10
C GLN A 44 -19.47 -3.59 -10.71
N PRO A 45 -19.66 -4.91 -10.89
CA PRO A 45 -18.61 -5.79 -11.41
C PRO A 45 -18.25 -5.40 -12.85
N THR A 46 -17.01 -5.65 -13.24
CA THR A 46 -16.62 -5.56 -14.65
C THR A 46 -17.11 -6.80 -15.40
N ARG A 47 -17.26 -6.71 -16.72
CA ARG A 47 -17.67 -7.85 -17.56
C ARG A 47 -16.83 -9.11 -17.34
N PRO A 48 -15.47 -9.05 -17.28
CA PRO A 48 -14.68 -10.25 -16.97
C PRO A 48 -14.99 -10.87 -15.60
N ILE A 49 -15.35 -10.06 -14.61
CA ILE A 49 -15.72 -10.57 -13.28
C ILE A 49 -17.09 -11.26 -13.32
N LEU A 50 -18.07 -10.68 -14.03
CA LEU A 50 -19.37 -11.34 -14.24
C LEU A 50 -19.20 -12.71 -14.91
N GLU A 51 -18.43 -12.77 -16.00
CA GLU A 51 -18.22 -14.00 -16.77
C GLU A 51 -17.48 -15.07 -15.96
N ARG A 52 -16.44 -14.69 -15.18
CA ARG A 52 -15.62 -15.64 -14.41
C ARG A 52 -16.35 -16.24 -13.21
N PHE A 53 -17.24 -15.48 -12.58
CA PHE A 53 -17.89 -15.87 -11.33
C PHE A 53 -19.39 -16.20 -11.50
N GLY A 54 -19.97 -16.01 -12.70
CA GLY A 54 -21.39 -16.25 -12.94
C GLY A 54 -22.30 -15.39 -12.05
N LEU A 55 -21.90 -14.15 -11.79
CA LEU A 55 -22.61 -13.26 -10.87
C LEU A 55 -23.75 -12.51 -11.58
N GLU A 56 -24.84 -12.28 -10.86
CA GLU A 56 -25.83 -11.29 -11.25
C GLU A 56 -25.31 -9.88 -10.93
N PRO A 57 -25.42 -8.92 -11.87
CA PRO A 57 -24.87 -7.59 -11.68
C PRO A 57 -25.69 -6.79 -10.66
N ILE A 58 -25.05 -6.39 -9.56
CA ILE A 58 -25.57 -5.43 -8.59
C ILE A 58 -24.92 -4.08 -8.86
N PHE A 59 -25.66 -2.97 -8.74
CA PHE A 59 -25.14 -1.62 -8.99
C PHE A 59 -25.22 -0.67 -7.79
N ASP A 60 -25.67 -1.18 -6.64
CA ASP A 60 -25.73 -0.45 -5.37
C ASP A 60 -24.36 0.14 -4.98
N PRO A 61 -24.32 1.23 -4.21
CA PRO A 61 -23.07 1.79 -3.72
C PRO A 61 -22.24 0.79 -2.93
N PRO A 62 -20.93 0.69 -3.21
CA PRO A 62 -20.05 -0.17 -2.43
C PRO A 62 -19.80 0.42 -1.04
N ASP A 63 -19.70 -0.45 -0.04
CA ASP A 63 -19.17 -0.13 1.28
C ASP A 63 -17.65 0.01 1.24
N ILE A 64 -16.99 -0.75 0.36
CA ILE A 64 -15.55 -0.64 0.08
C ILE A 64 -15.23 -0.63 -1.41
N THR A 65 -14.24 0.17 -1.79
CA THR A 65 -13.60 0.06 -3.10
C THR A 65 -12.19 -0.47 -2.94
N VAL A 66 -11.87 -1.54 -3.66
CA VAL A 66 -10.52 -2.09 -3.77
C VAL A 66 -9.99 -1.82 -5.18
N LYS A 67 -8.81 -1.22 -5.29
CA LYS A 67 -8.14 -0.94 -6.57
C LYS A 67 -6.63 -1.08 -6.45
N ASP A 68 -5.94 -1.27 -7.56
CA ASP A 68 -4.47 -1.28 -7.57
C ASP A 68 -3.90 0.02 -6.97
N LEU A 69 -2.76 -0.12 -6.28
CA LEU A 69 -1.85 1.00 -6.03
C LEU A 69 -1.28 1.53 -7.35
N SER A 70 -0.78 2.77 -7.36
CA SER A 70 -0.28 3.42 -8.59
C SER A 70 0.87 2.66 -9.25
N ASP A 71 1.69 1.97 -8.45
CA ASP A 71 2.81 1.14 -8.90
C ASP A 71 2.46 -0.36 -9.02
N ARG A 72 1.17 -0.68 -8.82
CA ARG A 72 0.60 -2.04 -8.84
C ARG A 72 1.23 -3.02 -7.85
N ALA A 73 2.03 -2.56 -6.89
CA ALA A 73 2.68 -3.43 -5.89
C ALA A 73 1.70 -4.04 -4.87
N GLY A 74 0.43 -3.66 -4.94
CA GLY A 74 -0.60 -4.08 -4.01
C GLY A 74 -1.93 -3.40 -4.34
N VAL A 75 -2.81 -3.35 -3.35
CA VAL A 75 -4.13 -2.75 -3.47
C VAL A 75 -4.38 -1.70 -2.40
N LEU A 76 -5.18 -0.70 -2.76
CA LEU A 76 -5.77 0.30 -1.89
C LEU A 76 -7.21 -0.10 -1.59
N VAL A 77 -7.53 -0.25 -0.30
CA VAL A 77 -8.87 -0.48 0.22
C VAL A 77 -9.37 0.81 0.87
N ILE A 78 -10.49 1.35 0.37
CA ILE A 78 -11.11 2.57 0.92
C ILE A 78 -12.59 2.36 1.12
N GLY A 79 -13.11 2.73 2.28
CA GLY A 79 -14.54 2.70 2.52
C GLY A 79 -14.92 2.79 3.99
N GLU A 80 -16.03 2.15 4.34
CA GLU A 80 -16.50 2.06 5.71
C GLU A 80 -15.46 1.32 6.58
N PRO A 81 -15.11 1.82 7.78
CA PRO A 81 -14.07 1.24 8.63
C PRO A 81 -14.21 -0.26 8.94
N SER A 82 -15.39 -0.74 9.31
CA SER A 82 -15.59 -2.16 9.66
C SER A 82 -15.48 -3.10 8.45
N ALA A 83 -16.05 -2.70 7.31
CA ALA A 83 -15.94 -3.44 6.04
C ALA A 83 -14.50 -3.40 5.50
N THR A 84 -13.78 -2.28 5.67
CA THR A 84 -12.37 -2.17 5.29
C THR A 84 -11.51 -3.13 6.10
N LYS A 85 -11.70 -3.19 7.43
CA LYS A 85 -10.99 -4.13 8.29
C LYS A 85 -11.25 -5.59 7.87
N LEU A 86 -12.51 -5.96 7.65
CA LEU A 86 -12.87 -7.31 7.23
C LEU A 86 -12.18 -7.71 5.92
N ALA A 87 -12.11 -6.78 4.94
CA ALA A 87 -11.44 -7.01 3.67
C ALA A 87 -9.91 -7.12 3.82
N VAL A 88 -9.29 -6.25 4.62
CA VAL A 88 -7.83 -6.32 4.88
C VAL A 88 -7.48 -7.65 5.56
N ASP A 89 -8.23 -8.05 6.60
CA ASP A 89 -8.02 -9.32 7.28
C ASP A 89 -8.18 -10.53 6.34
N ALA A 90 -9.15 -10.49 5.42
CA ALA A 90 -9.33 -11.52 4.40
C ALA A 90 -8.16 -11.60 3.41
N LEU A 91 -7.66 -10.46 2.96
CA LEU A 91 -6.49 -10.38 2.09
C LEU A 91 -5.24 -10.90 2.78
N LEU A 92 -5.02 -10.52 4.05
CA LEU A 92 -3.88 -11.01 4.84
C LEU A 92 -3.90 -12.53 5.01
N ARG A 93 -5.05 -13.11 5.34
CA ARG A 93 -5.20 -14.57 5.45
C ARG A 93 -4.90 -15.30 4.14
N SER A 94 -5.23 -14.69 3.00
CA SER A 94 -5.05 -15.31 1.69
C SER A 94 -3.65 -15.10 1.11
N ALA A 95 -3.06 -13.93 1.36
CA ALA A 95 -1.75 -13.55 0.84
C ALA A 95 -0.58 -14.03 1.72
N GLY A 96 -0.82 -14.23 3.02
CA GLY A 96 0.20 -14.63 3.99
C GLY A 96 1.19 -13.50 4.30
N ARG A 97 2.18 -13.29 3.42
CA ARG A 97 3.31 -12.35 3.62
C ARG A 97 3.04 -11.01 2.94
N ALA A 98 2.19 -10.19 3.55
CA ALA A 98 1.85 -8.86 3.05
C ALA A 98 2.19 -7.76 4.05
N VAL A 99 2.41 -6.54 3.55
CA VAL A 99 2.65 -5.34 4.36
C VAL A 99 1.42 -4.45 4.31
N VAL A 100 0.95 -3.97 5.47
CA VAL A 100 -0.26 -3.16 5.57
C VAL A 100 0.10 -1.75 6.02
N ARG A 101 -0.48 -0.75 5.36
CA ARG A 101 -0.46 0.64 5.83
C ARG A 101 -1.88 1.07 6.12
N GLU A 102 -2.27 1.00 7.39
CA GLU A 102 -3.53 1.62 7.84
C GLU A 102 -3.31 3.11 8.10
N HIS A 103 -3.95 3.96 7.31
CA HIS A 103 -3.78 5.40 7.45
C HIS A 103 -4.71 5.97 8.52
N ARG A 104 -4.16 6.84 9.36
CA ARG A 104 -4.88 7.57 10.40
C ARG A 104 -4.52 9.06 10.41
N PRO A 105 -5.40 9.91 10.94
CA PRO A 105 -6.83 9.65 11.19
C PRO A 105 -7.61 9.42 9.88
N LEU A 106 -8.87 8.98 9.95
CA LEU A 106 -9.60 8.52 8.76
C LEU A 106 -9.83 9.64 7.75
N LEU A 107 -9.80 9.31 6.46
CA LEU A 107 -10.04 10.25 5.36
C LEU A 107 -11.42 10.91 5.52
N HIS A 108 -11.49 12.23 5.41
CA HIS A 108 -12.70 13.02 5.59
C HIS A 108 -13.31 13.03 6.99
N SER A 109 -12.59 12.53 8.01
CA SER A 109 -13.01 12.75 9.39
C SER A 109 -12.93 14.24 9.72
N THR A 110 -13.92 14.73 10.44
CA THR A 110 -13.99 16.12 10.89
C THR A 110 -13.69 16.19 12.38
N TYR A 111 -12.77 17.08 12.74
CA TYR A 111 -12.33 17.31 14.11
C TYR A 111 -12.47 18.79 14.45
N LYS A 112 -12.77 19.09 15.72
CA LYS A 112 -12.49 20.39 16.30
C LYS A 112 -11.09 20.29 16.91
N GLY A 113 -10.14 21.03 16.37
CA GLY A 113 -8.74 20.99 16.80
C GLY A 113 -8.30 22.31 17.43
N VAL A 114 -7.11 22.29 18.05
CA VAL A 114 -6.47 23.47 18.65
C VAL A 114 -5.19 23.78 17.91
N VAL A 115 -5.00 25.03 17.52
CA VAL A 115 -3.76 25.47 16.86
C VAL A 115 -2.59 25.40 17.84
N ARG A 116 -1.59 24.58 17.52
CA ARG A 116 -0.38 24.40 18.33
C ARG A 116 0.77 25.31 17.89
N GLU A 117 0.93 25.48 16.58
CA GLU A 117 2.03 26.23 15.99
C GLU A 117 1.57 26.93 14.72
N VAL A 118 2.05 28.16 14.50
CA VAL A 118 1.88 28.90 13.25
C VAL A 118 3.27 29.20 12.70
N ARG A 119 3.59 28.63 11.54
CA ARG A 119 4.87 28.80 10.87
C ARG A 119 4.93 30.10 10.08
N ARG A 120 6.15 30.54 9.76
CA ARG A 120 6.41 31.79 9.02
C ARG A 120 5.84 31.78 7.60
N ASP A 121 5.68 30.61 7.00
CA ASP A 121 5.12 30.42 5.66
C ASP A 121 3.58 30.40 5.65
N GLY A 122 2.93 30.58 6.82
CA GLY A 122 1.48 30.50 6.98
C GLY A 122 0.93 29.09 7.20
N THR A 123 1.81 28.08 7.23
CA THR A 123 1.42 26.70 7.59
C THR A 123 1.09 26.61 9.08
N VAL A 124 -0.02 25.97 9.41
CA VAL A 124 -0.50 25.83 10.79
C VAL A 124 -0.49 24.37 11.22
N LEU A 125 0.04 24.07 12.41
CA LEU A 125 -0.08 22.76 13.03
C LEU A 125 -1.27 22.75 13.98
N VAL A 126 -2.18 21.80 13.79
CA VAL A 126 -3.42 21.68 14.57
C VAL A 126 -3.45 20.35 15.27
N ASP A 127 -3.56 20.38 16.59
CA ASP A 127 -3.80 19.20 17.41
C ASP A 127 -5.28 18.82 17.34
N ILE A 128 -5.56 17.62 16.85
CA ILE A 128 -6.91 17.06 16.72
C ILE A 128 -7.17 15.92 17.71
N GLY A 129 -6.30 15.75 18.71
CA GLY A 129 -6.36 14.70 19.73
C GLY A 129 -5.70 13.41 19.28
N ASP A 130 -6.11 12.88 18.13
CA ASP A 130 -5.54 11.64 17.57
C ASP A 130 -4.12 11.85 16.98
N ALA A 131 -3.83 13.07 16.51
CA ALA A 131 -2.57 13.45 15.89
C ALA A 131 -2.42 14.98 15.87
N VAL A 132 -1.22 15.45 15.49
CA VAL A 132 -1.01 16.84 15.07
C VAL A 132 -0.96 16.86 13.54
N GLY A 133 -1.93 17.53 12.92
CA GLY A 133 -2.05 17.65 11.47
C GLY A 133 -1.58 18.99 10.92
N VAL A 134 -1.29 19.02 9.62
CA VAL A 134 -0.80 20.20 8.90
C VAL A 134 -1.94 20.85 8.11
N LEU A 135 -2.24 22.11 8.43
CA LEU A 135 -3.21 22.95 7.71
C LEU A 135 -2.47 24.04 6.92
N GLN A 136 -2.50 23.94 5.59
CA GLN A 136 -1.82 24.91 4.70
C GLN A 136 -2.61 26.21 4.49
N GLU A 137 -3.92 26.20 4.70
CA GLU A 137 -4.83 27.33 4.48
C GLU A 137 -5.23 28.04 5.78
N GLY A 138 -4.34 28.05 6.77
CA GLY A 138 -4.59 28.55 8.13
C GLY A 138 -4.33 30.05 8.34
N GLY A 139 -4.31 30.85 7.27
CA GLY A 139 -4.02 32.29 7.37
C GLY A 139 -4.93 33.00 8.36
N GLY A 140 -4.34 33.74 9.30
CA GLY A 140 -5.07 34.51 10.33
C GLY A 140 -5.34 33.76 11.64
N LEU A 141 -5.04 32.46 11.72
CA LEU A 141 -5.11 31.70 12.97
C LEU A 141 -3.91 32.00 13.88
N ARG A 142 -4.13 31.88 15.19
CA ARG A 142 -3.12 32.05 16.25
C ARG A 142 -3.06 30.80 17.12
N VAL A 143 -1.93 30.63 17.80
CA VAL A 143 -1.75 29.55 18.78
C VAL A 143 -2.85 29.63 19.84
N GLY A 144 -3.50 28.50 20.11
CA GLY A 144 -4.63 28.38 21.02
C GLY A 144 -6.00 28.56 20.37
N ASP A 145 -6.08 29.03 19.12
CA ASP A 145 -7.38 29.13 18.43
C ASP A 145 -7.97 27.74 18.20
N GLU A 146 -9.28 27.60 18.43
CA GLU A 146 -10.04 26.41 18.06
C GLU A 146 -10.48 26.50 16.60
N VAL A 147 -10.30 25.42 15.84
CA VAL A 147 -10.62 25.39 14.42
C VAL A 147 -11.23 24.04 14.02
N LEU A 148 -12.33 24.12 13.26
CA LEU A 148 -12.96 22.94 12.66
C LEU A 148 -12.22 22.55 11.38
N VAL A 149 -11.68 21.34 11.37
CA VAL A 149 -10.81 20.82 10.31
C VAL A 149 -11.27 19.44 9.85
N CYS A 150 -11.00 19.13 8.60
CA CYS A 150 -11.29 17.85 7.96
C CYS A 150 -9.99 17.22 7.47
N VAL A 151 -9.85 15.90 7.62
CA VAL A 151 -8.70 15.16 7.09
C VAL A 151 -8.79 15.10 5.57
N ARG A 152 -7.95 15.88 4.89
CA ARG A 152 -7.83 15.89 3.42
C ARG A 152 -7.00 14.72 2.91
N ARG A 153 -5.90 14.41 3.61
CA ARG A 153 -5.02 13.29 3.30
C ARG A 153 -4.59 12.65 4.62
N PRO A 154 -5.01 11.41 4.90
CA PRO A 154 -4.57 10.69 6.09
C PRO A 154 -3.10 10.27 5.92
N SER A 155 -2.44 9.86 7.00
CA SER A 155 -1.06 9.38 6.93
C SER A 155 -0.90 8.02 7.58
N PHE A 156 0.01 7.20 7.07
CA PHE A 156 0.47 6.02 7.81
C PHE A 156 1.53 6.44 8.83
N GLU A 157 2.44 7.32 8.44
CA GLU A 157 3.47 7.89 9.29
C GLU A 157 3.63 9.40 9.05
N GLY A 158 3.94 10.15 10.09
CA GLY A 158 3.98 11.62 10.02
C GLY A 158 2.60 12.28 10.05
N PRO A 159 2.54 13.61 9.90
CA PRO A 159 1.33 14.37 10.14
C PRO A 159 0.33 14.26 8.99
N PRO A 160 -0.98 14.07 9.27
CA PRO A 160 -2.01 14.14 8.24
C PRO A 160 -2.17 15.55 7.69
N LEU A 161 -2.64 15.68 6.44
CA LEU A 161 -3.00 16.98 5.88
C LEU A 161 -4.46 17.31 6.17
N LEU A 162 -4.66 18.50 6.72
CA LEU A 162 -5.95 19.03 7.12
C LEU A 162 -6.44 20.10 6.12
N THR A 163 -7.74 20.35 6.14
CA THR A 163 -8.42 21.42 5.39
C THR A 163 -9.56 21.97 6.22
N THR A 164 -9.91 23.25 6.05
CA THR A 164 -11.12 23.82 6.66
C THR A 164 -12.38 23.45 5.86
N ARG A 165 -12.22 22.88 4.65
CA ARG A 165 -13.33 22.37 3.82
C ARG A 165 -13.88 21.07 4.38
N ILE A 166 -14.95 21.20 5.17
CA ILE A 166 -15.63 20.06 5.79
C ILE A 166 -16.33 19.23 4.73
N VAL A 167 -16.21 17.91 4.84
CA VAL A 167 -16.77 16.95 3.89
C VAL A 167 -17.72 16.04 4.63
N VAL A 168 -18.99 16.01 4.20
CA VAL A 168 -19.98 15.04 4.69
C VAL A 168 -20.25 14.05 3.58
N SER A 169 -19.95 12.78 3.83
CA SER A 169 -20.02 11.73 2.81
C SER A 169 -21.29 10.88 2.96
N GLY A 170 -22.00 10.71 1.84
CA GLY A 170 -23.02 9.68 1.65
C GLY A 170 -22.56 8.63 0.64
N ARG A 171 -23.45 7.71 0.29
CA ARG A 171 -23.21 6.58 -0.61
C ARG A 171 -23.14 7.02 -2.09
N TYR A 172 -23.93 8.02 -2.47
CA TYR A 172 -24.01 8.56 -3.83
C TYR A 172 -23.33 9.92 -3.99
N MET A 173 -23.29 10.76 -2.96
CA MET A 173 -22.71 12.10 -3.05
C MET A 173 -21.91 12.51 -1.81
N ARG A 174 -21.16 13.60 -1.95
CA ARG A 174 -20.52 14.30 -0.83
C ARG A 174 -20.91 15.77 -0.85
N LEU A 175 -21.20 16.32 0.32
CA LEU A 175 -21.32 17.76 0.53
C LEU A 175 -19.97 18.31 0.98
N ILE A 176 -19.53 19.42 0.38
CA ILE A 176 -18.23 20.05 0.66
C ILE A 176 -18.43 21.52 1.03
N ARG A 177 -18.15 21.87 2.28
CA ARG A 177 -18.26 23.25 2.80
C ARG A 177 -17.19 24.16 2.18
N GLY A 178 -17.56 25.39 1.86
CA GLY A 178 -16.66 26.37 1.23
C GLY A 178 -16.40 26.11 -0.25
N SER A 179 -17.10 25.16 -0.86
CA SER A 179 -17.23 25.01 -2.31
C SER A 179 -18.64 25.44 -2.70
N GLU A 180 -18.84 26.05 -3.86
CA GLU A 180 -20.19 26.27 -4.41
C GLU A 180 -20.37 25.56 -5.76
N ARG A 181 -19.48 24.61 -6.06
CA ARG A 181 -19.46 23.88 -7.32
C ARG A 181 -20.18 22.55 -7.20
N VAL A 182 -20.83 22.14 -8.30
CA VAL A 182 -21.30 20.76 -8.52
C VAL A 182 -20.28 20.05 -9.39
N THR A 183 -19.76 18.93 -8.91
CA THR A 183 -18.74 18.12 -9.60
C THR A 183 -19.16 16.66 -9.66
N LEU A 184 -18.70 15.94 -10.67
CA LEU A 184 -19.03 14.54 -10.88
C LEU A 184 -17.75 13.70 -10.87
N SER A 185 -17.87 12.45 -10.46
CA SER A 185 -16.84 11.45 -10.70
C SER A 185 -16.56 11.30 -12.19
N GLU A 186 -15.28 11.17 -12.56
CA GLU A 186 -14.83 10.93 -13.93
C GLU A 186 -15.37 9.62 -14.54
N PHE A 187 -15.79 8.68 -13.68
CA PHE A 187 -16.34 7.39 -14.10
C PHE A 187 -17.79 7.48 -14.59
N ILE A 188 -18.47 8.62 -14.40
CA ILE A 188 -19.83 8.84 -14.92
C ILE A 188 -19.71 9.42 -16.33
N LYS A 189 -19.81 8.56 -17.34
CA LYS A 189 -19.56 8.92 -18.75
C LYS A 189 -20.82 9.34 -19.52
N GLY A 190 -22.00 8.81 -19.18
CA GLY A 190 -23.24 9.04 -19.93
C GLY A 190 -23.70 10.49 -19.90
N ARG A 191 -23.84 11.13 -21.07
CA ARG A 191 -24.19 12.55 -21.20
C ARG A 191 -25.48 12.92 -20.48
N SER A 192 -26.57 12.19 -20.75
CA SER A 192 -27.89 12.44 -20.14
C SER A 192 -27.83 12.34 -18.62
N LYS A 193 -27.21 11.28 -18.07
CA LYS A 193 -27.05 11.13 -16.62
C LYS A 193 -26.19 12.23 -16.00
N ARG A 194 -25.14 12.70 -16.71
CA ARG A 194 -24.33 13.84 -16.24
C ARG A 194 -25.14 15.13 -16.17
N GLU A 195 -25.95 15.41 -17.20
CA GLU A 195 -26.84 16.58 -17.23
C GLU A 195 -27.88 16.51 -16.09
N GLU A 196 -28.50 15.35 -15.88
CA GLU A 196 -29.42 15.07 -14.77
C GLU A 196 -28.76 15.36 -13.40
N LEU A 197 -27.58 14.78 -13.15
CA LEU A 197 -26.84 14.95 -11.89
C LEU A 197 -26.38 16.40 -11.68
N LEU A 198 -26.00 17.11 -12.74
CA LEU A 198 -25.66 18.53 -12.63
C LEU A 198 -26.88 19.33 -12.16
N SER A 199 -28.03 19.14 -12.80
CA SER A 199 -29.30 19.81 -12.45
C SER A 199 -29.73 19.48 -11.02
N LEU A 200 -29.74 18.20 -10.64
CA LEU A 200 -30.05 17.76 -9.27
C LEU A 200 -29.07 18.38 -8.26
N GLY A 201 -27.78 18.36 -8.56
CA GLY A 201 -26.75 18.91 -7.68
C GLY A 201 -26.93 20.41 -7.41
N PHE A 202 -27.32 21.19 -8.42
CA PHE A 202 -27.61 22.62 -8.22
C PHE A 202 -28.89 22.88 -7.43
N MET A 203 -29.88 22.00 -7.57
CA MET A 203 -31.15 22.07 -6.85
C MET A 203 -30.98 21.77 -5.36
N VAL A 204 -30.21 20.73 -5.01
CA VAL A 204 -30.12 20.23 -3.63
C VAL A 204 -28.99 20.85 -2.80
N ARG A 205 -28.02 21.53 -3.42
CA ARG A 205 -26.87 22.07 -2.67
C ARG A 205 -27.31 23.10 -1.62
N PRO A 206 -26.84 22.99 -0.36
CA PRO A 206 -26.97 24.09 0.60
C PRO A 206 -26.15 25.31 0.20
N ARG A 207 -26.55 26.48 0.69
CA ARG A 207 -25.76 27.71 0.54
C ARG A 207 -24.39 27.54 1.21
N GLY A 208 -23.31 27.94 0.53
CA GLY A 208 -21.94 27.76 1.03
C GLY A 208 -21.40 26.33 0.93
N TRP A 209 -22.16 25.41 0.33
CA TRP A 209 -21.78 24.02 0.12
C TRP A 209 -21.81 23.63 -1.36
N GLY A 210 -20.90 22.74 -1.72
CA GLY A 210 -20.75 22.15 -3.04
C GLY A 210 -21.14 20.69 -3.02
N VAL A 211 -21.48 20.15 -4.18
CA VAL A 211 -21.88 18.75 -4.35
C VAL A 211 -20.81 18.03 -5.17
N ARG A 212 -20.38 16.86 -4.70
CA ARG A 212 -19.58 15.92 -5.49
C ARG A 212 -20.33 14.60 -5.62
N TRP A 213 -20.84 14.32 -6.82
CA TRP A 213 -21.43 13.02 -7.14
C TRP A 213 -20.34 11.94 -7.24
N ARG A 214 -20.48 10.88 -6.44
CA ARG A 214 -19.65 9.67 -6.48
C ARG A 214 -20.05 8.84 -7.70
N SER A 215 -19.17 7.93 -8.13
CA SER A 215 -19.43 7.08 -9.31
C SER A 215 -20.70 6.25 -9.20
N SER A 216 -21.12 5.85 -7.99
CA SER A 216 -22.36 5.10 -7.77
C SER A 216 -23.62 5.89 -8.13
N ALA A 217 -23.58 7.23 -8.07
CA ALA A 217 -24.71 8.07 -8.50
C ALA A 217 -25.05 7.91 -9.99
N GLY A 218 -24.11 7.39 -10.79
CA GLY A 218 -24.36 7.07 -12.19
C GLY A 218 -25.40 5.95 -12.40
N TYR A 219 -25.67 5.12 -11.39
CA TYR A 219 -26.59 3.98 -11.49
C TYR A 219 -27.92 4.18 -10.75
N ALA A 220 -28.00 5.18 -9.87
CA ALA A 220 -29.15 5.36 -9.01
C ALA A 220 -30.28 6.17 -9.67
N PRO A 221 -31.55 5.88 -9.36
CA PRO A 221 -32.68 6.70 -9.77
C PRO A 221 -32.64 8.07 -9.04
N ALA A 222 -33.23 9.09 -9.66
CA ALA A 222 -33.26 10.45 -9.10
C ALA A 222 -33.88 10.52 -7.69
N GLU A 223 -34.88 9.69 -7.40
CA GLU A 223 -35.55 9.64 -6.10
C GLU A 223 -34.58 9.27 -4.96
N GLU A 224 -33.74 8.24 -5.15
CA GLU A 224 -32.75 7.85 -4.16
C GLU A 224 -31.68 8.93 -3.96
N LEU A 225 -31.27 9.58 -5.05
CA LEU A 225 -30.30 10.67 -5.01
C LEU A 225 -30.83 11.87 -4.23
N LEU A 226 -32.10 12.23 -4.41
CA LEU A 226 -32.77 13.31 -3.69
C LEU A 226 -32.93 12.96 -2.21
N ARG A 227 -33.33 11.72 -1.90
CA ARG A 227 -33.46 11.24 -0.52
C ARG A 227 -32.13 11.34 0.24
N GLU A 228 -31.04 10.82 -0.34
CA GLU A 228 -29.72 10.95 0.28
C GLU A 228 -29.28 12.41 0.39
N ALA A 229 -29.61 13.26 -0.60
CA ALA A 229 -29.27 14.67 -0.53
C ALA A 229 -29.93 15.35 0.69
N GLU A 230 -31.19 15.03 0.99
CA GLU A 230 -31.88 15.54 2.18
C GLU A 230 -31.23 15.04 3.48
N GLU A 231 -30.93 13.75 3.57
CA GLU A 231 -30.23 13.16 4.73
C GLU A 231 -28.87 13.82 4.97
N LEU A 232 -28.08 14.04 3.91
CA LEU A 232 -26.77 14.67 4.02
C LEU A 232 -26.87 16.15 4.41
N ARG A 233 -27.95 16.84 4.04
CA ARG A 233 -28.17 18.23 4.45
C ARG A 233 -28.40 18.35 5.95
N GLU A 234 -29.20 17.47 6.53
CA GLU A 234 -29.40 17.45 7.97
C GLU A 234 -28.12 17.04 8.70
N ARG A 235 -27.44 15.98 8.25
CA ARG A 235 -26.12 15.60 8.80
C ARG A 235 -25.09 16.73 8.71
N ALA A 236 -25.08 17.50 7.63
CA ALA A 236 -24.18 18.65 7.50
C ALA A 236 -24.46 19.74 8.53
N ARG A 237 -25.74 20.01 8.84
CA ARG A 237 -26.11 20.95 9.91
C ARG A 237 -25.68 20.43 11.29
N GLU A 238 -25.90 19.15 11.57
CA GLU A 238 -25.49 18.51 12.83
C GLU A 238 -23.96 18.54 13.03
N VAL A 239 -23.18 18.34 11.95
CA VAL A 239 -21.71 18.46 12.00
C VAL A 239 -21.28 19.90 12.29
N GLU A 240 -21.95 20.91 11.71
CA GLU A 240 -21.66 22.32 11.99
C GLU A 240 -22.07 22.75 13.41
N GLU A 241 -23.16 22.21 13.94
CA GLU A 241 -23.61 22.44 15.32
C GLU A 241 -22.64 21.81 16.32
N ARG A 242 -22.40 20.50 16.22
CA ARG A 242 -21.43 19.80 17.08
C ARG A 242 -20.03 20.39 16.97
N GLY A 243 -19.62 20.81 15.78
CA GLY A 243 -18.33 21.47 15.56
C GLY A 243 -18.17 22.81 16.28
N ARG A 244 -19.27 23.52 16.57
CA ARG A 244 -19.26 24.75 17.37
C ARG A 244 -19.20 24.46 18.87
N GLU A 245 -19.99 23.49 19.32
CA GLU A 245 -20.25 23.24 20.74
C GLU A 245 -19.25 22.30 21.41
N ALA A 246 -18.72 21.31 20.69
CA ALA A 246 -17.82 20.32 21.26
C ALA A 246 -16.52 20.97 21.79
N PRO A 247 -15.90 20.43 22.86
CA PRO A 247 -14.59 20.88 23.31
C PRO A 247 -13.51 20.52 22.28
N ALA A 248 -12.47 21.34 22.17
CA ALA A 248 -11.28 20.99 21.38
C ALA A 248 -10.17 20.42 22.28
N PRO A 249 -9.41 19.39 21.84
CA PRO A 249 -9.60 18.63 20.61
C PRO A 249 -10.69 17.55 20.73
N SER A 250 -11.51 17.37 19.69
CA SER A 250 -12.48 16.27 19.61
C SER A 250 -12.81 15.86 18.18
N LEU A 251 -13.18 14.59 18.02
CA LEU A 251 -13.74 14.05 16.78
C LEU A 251 -15.24 14.42 16.70
N ILE A 252 -15.63 15.06 15.60
CA ILE A 252 -17.00 15.50 15.34
C ILE A 252 -17.72 14.50 14.44
N GLU A 253 -17.07 14.07 13.35
CA GLU A 253 -17.66 13.17 12.36
C GLU A 253 -16.60 12.18 11.87
N ARG A 254 -16.95 10.89 11.85
CA ARG A 254 -16.07 9.83 11.32
C ARG A 254 -16.08 9.79 9.80
N GLY A 255 -14.91 9.64 9.22
CA GLY A 255 -14.71 9.49 7.78
C GLY A 255 -14.55 8.04 7.31
N GLU A 256 -13.90 7.88 6.15
CA GLU A 256 -13.65 6.59 5.49
C GLU A 256 -12.25 6.07 5.86
N GLN A 257 -12.14 4.78 6.17
CA GLN A 257 -10.84 4.13 6.38
C GLN A 257 -10.11 4.01 5.04
N VAL A 258 -8.79 4.22 5.09
CA VAL A 258 -7.88 4.02 3.97
C VAL A 258 -6.80 3.03 4.43
N ALA A 259 -6.64 1.94 3.70
CA ALA A 259 -5.60 0.96 3.94
C ALA A 259 -4.91 0.56 2.63
N GLU A 260 -3.59 0.55 2.62
CA GLU A 260 -2.81 -0.07 1.55
C GLU A 260 -2.40 -1.47 2.00
N VAL A 261 -2.58 -2.47 1.13
CA VAL A 261 -2.07 -3.82 1.33
C VAL A 261 -1.09 -4.09 0.20
N LEU A 262 0.19 -4.09 0.54
CA LEU A 262 1.31 -4.32 -0.36
C LEU A 262 1.56 -5.83 -0.42
N PHE A 263 1.74 -6.34 -1.63
CA PHE A 263 1.97 -7.74 -1.88
C PHE A 263 3.41 -7.94 -2.35
N PRO A 264 4.34 -8.35 -1.48
CA PRO A 264 5.60 -9.00 -1.86
C PRO A 264 5.40 -10.18 -2.81
N LEU A 265 6.48 -10.71 -3.37
CA LEU A 265 6.45 -11.80 -4.35
C LEU A 265 5.59 -12.98 -3.89
N GLU A 266 5.77 -13.45 -2.66
CA GLU A 266 5.06 -14.61 -2.12
C GLU A 266 3.57 -14.33 -1.98
N ALA A 267 3.19 -13.12 -1.56
CA ALA A 267 1.80 -12.69 -1.52
C ALA A 267 1.19 -12.63 -2.94
N LYS A 268 1.94 -12.13 -3.92
CA LYS A 268 1.51 -12.13 -5.33
C LYS A 268 1.29 -13.56 -5.83
N MET A 269 2.20 -14.48 -5.53
CA MET A 269 2.09 -15.89 -5.91
C MET A 269 0.91 -16.59 -5.22
N ALA A 270 0.67 -16.31 -3.94
CA ALA A 270 -0.50 -16.83 -3.23
C ALA A 270 -1.80 -16.35 -3.90
N LEU A 271 -1.87 -15.07 -4.28
CA LEU A 271 -3.01 -14.51 -5.02
C LEU A 271 -3.10 -15.04 -6.46
N ASP A 272 -1.99 -15.41 -7.09
CA ASP A 272 -2.01 -16.12 -8.39
C ASP A 272 -2.69 -17.48 -8.24
N GLU A 273 -2.42 -18.23 -7.16
CA GLU A 273 -3.08 -19.50 -6.90
C GLU A 273 -4.58 -19.32 -6.57
N VAL A 274 -4.96 -18.28 -5.82
CA VAL A 274 -6.37 -17.94 -5.63
C VAL A 274 -7.05 -17.61 -6.96
N ARG A 275 -6.38 -16.85 -7.84
CA ARG A 275 -6.89 -16.57 -9.19
C ARG A 275 -7.02 -17.85 -10.02
N ASN A 276 -6.05 -18.76 -9.90
CA ASN A 276 -6.01 -20.03 -10.63
C ASN A 276 -7.19 -20.96 -10.31
N GLN A 277 -7.79 -20.83 -9.11
CA GLN A 277 -9.03 -21.55 -8.77
C GLN A 277 -10.25 -21.08 -9.57
N VAL A 278 -10.19 -19.90 -10.18
CA VAL A 278 -11.31 -19.28 -10.91
C VAL A 278 -11.07 -19.31 -12.42
N VAL A 279 -9.85 -19.01 -12.84
CA VAL A 279 -9.47 -18.95 -14.26
C VAL A 279 -8.02 -19.45 -14.41
N PRO A 280 -7.69 -20.25 -15.44
CA PRO A 280 -6.32 -20.70 -15.65
C PRO A 280 -5.32 -19.54 -15.61
N THR A 281 -4.34 -19.63 -14.73
CA THR A 281 -3.42 -18.53 -14.39
C THR A 281 -1.98 -19.03 -14.44
N VAL A 282 -1.11 -18.36 -15.17
CA VAL A 282 0.34 -18.63 -15.12
C VAL A 282 0.91 -18.27 -13.74
N LYS A 283 1.94 -18.97 -13.26
CA LYS A 283 2.66 -18.54 -12.05
C LYS A 283 3.31 -17.18 -12.31
N TYR A 284 3.48 -16.40 -11.25
CA TYR A 284 4.03 -15.04 -11.32
C TYR A 284 3.17 -14.05 -12.11
N HIS A 285 1.88 -14.32 -12.29
CA HIS A 285 0.97 -13.46 -13.03
C HIS A 285 1.00 -12.02 -12.49
N HIS A 286 0.75 -11.83 -11.19
CA HIS A 286 0.73 -10.48 -10.64
C HIS A 286 2.12 -9.83 -10.65
N TYR A 287 3.20 -10.58 -10.41
CA TYR A 287 4.57 -10.06 -10.51
C TYR A 287 4.86 -9.51 -11.92
N LEU A 288 4.59 -10.31 -12.95
CA LEU A 288 4.83 -9.93 -14.34
C LEU A 288 3.90 -8.81 -14.81
N LYS A 289 2.65 -8.76 -14.32
CA LYS A 289 1.70 -7.65 -14.60
C LYS A 289 2.12 -6.31 -13.97
N CYS A 290 2.96 -6.33 -12.94
CA CYS A 290 3.56 -5.11 -12.37
C CYS A 290 4.68 -4.55 -13.24
N ALA A 291 5.37 -5.40 -14.00
CA ALA A 291 6.54 -5.01 -14.76
C ALA A 291 6.18 -4.24 -16.04
N GLU A 292 7.05 -3.29 -16.41
CA GLU A 292 6.91 -2.45 -17.59
C GLU A 292 6.85 -3.29 -18.88
N GLY A 293 5.79 -3.13 -19.68
CA GLY A 293 5.70 -3.70 -21.03
C GLY A 293 5.35 -5.19 -21.11
N LEU A 294 4.97 -5.86 -20.02
CA LEU A 294 4.67 -7.30 -20.04
C LEU A 294 3.19 -7.67 -19.98
N SER A 295 2.29 -6.73 -19.70
CA SER A 295 0.89 -7.08 -19.42
C SER A 295 0.25 -7.90 -20.55
N GLU A 296 0.46 -7.51 -21.80
CA GLU A 296 -0.08 -8.21 -22.97
C GLU A 296 0.54 -9.59 -23.17
N ARG A 297 1.81 -9.77 -22.81
CA ARG A 297 2.51 -11.07 -22.89
C ARG A 297 1.93 -12.06 -21.89
N VAL A 298 1.62 -11.58 -20.68
CA VAL A 298 0.92 -12.39 -19.66
C VAL A 298 -0.47 -12.77 -20.17
N ASP A 299 -1.22 -11.84 -20.76
CA ASP A 299 -2.55 -12.16 -21.31
C ASP A 299 -2.49 -13.21 -22.43
N PHE A 300 -1.50 -13.11 -23.32
CA PHE A 300 -1.28 -14.10 -24.37
C PHE A 300 -0.85 -15.47 -23.81
N ALA A 301 0.02 -15.50 -22.81
CA ALA A 301 0.39 -16.75 -22.13
C ALA A 301 -0.84 -17.40 -21.46
N GLU A 302 -1.70 -16.62 -20.80
CA GLU A 302 -2.93 -17.17 -20.24
C GLU A 302 -3.92 -17.67 -21.30
N TYR A 303 -3.95 -17.02 -22.47
CA TYR A 303 -4.68 -17.56 -23.61
C TYR A 303 -4.12 -18.93 -24.02
N LEU A 304 -2.81 -19.09 -24.18
CA LEU A 304 -2.19 -20.39 -24.50
C LEU A 304 -2.47 -21.45 -23.43
N LEU A 305 -2.40 -21.08 -22.16
CA LEU A 305 -2.76 -21.96 -21.04
C LEU A 305 -4.21 -22.45 -21.16
N SER A 306 -5.15 -21.57 -21.54
CA SER A 306 -6.54 -21.95 -21.80
C SER A 306 -6.73 -22.90 -22.99
N ARG A 307 -5.71 -23.06 -23.85
CA ARG A 307 -5.69 -24.02 -24.97
C ARG A 307 -5.01 -25.35 -24.61
N GLY A 308 -4.63 -25.55 -23.34
CA GLY A 308 -4.04 -26.80 -22.85
C GLY A 308 -2.50 -26.85 -22.89
N VAL A 309 -1.83 -25.70 -23.03
CA VAL A 309 -0.36 -25.64 -22.86
C VAL A 309 -0.01 -25.86 -21.38
N ASP A 310 1.07 -26.59 -21.12
CA ASP A 310 1.56 -26.89 -19.78
C ASP A 310 1.85 -25.62 -18.96
N ARG A 311 1.28 -25.53 -17.75
CA ARG A 311 1.36 -24.33 -16.89
C ARG A 311 2.78 -24.08 -16.42
N GLU A 312 3.47 -25.12 -15.98
CA GLU A 312 4.82 -25.06 -15.41
C GLU A 312 5.83 -24.60 -16.46
N LEU A 313 5.85 -25.24 -17.63
CA LEU A 313 6.72 -24.87 -18.75
C LEU A 313 6.45 -23.45 -19.21
N LEU A 314 5.17 -23.07 -19.38
CA LEU A 314 4.82 -21.74 -19.86
C LEU A 314 5.19 -20.64 -18.87
N SER A 315 4.94 -20.87 -17.57
CA SER A 315 5.26 -19.89 -16.52
C SER A 315 6.77 -19.67 -16.42
N ARG A 316 7.54 -20.76 -16.50
CA ARG A 316 8.99 -20.75 -16.52
C ARG A 316 9.56 -20.01 -17.73
N ALA A 317 9.13 -20.38 -18.94
CA ALA A 317 9.59 -19.73 -20.18
C ALA A 317 9.25 -18.23 -20.21
N LEU A 318 8.08 -17.85 -19.70
CA LEU A 318 7.67 -16.44 -19.62
C LEU A 318 8.56 -15.65 -18.65
N LEU A 319 8.91 -16.26 -17.51
CA LEU A 319 9.76 -15.65 -16.50
C LEU A 319 11.22 -15.53 -16.95
N GLU A 320 11.79 -16.60 -17.50
CA GLU A 320 13.13 -16.59 -18.12
C GLU A 320 13.22 -15.48 -19.17
N TYR A 321 12.27 -15.45 -20.11
CA TYR A 321 12.24 -14.45 -21.17
C TYR A 321 12.17 -13.01 -20.62
N HIS A 322 11.40 -12.78 -19.55
CA HIS A 322 11.33 -11.49 -18.87
C HIS A 322 12.67 -11.07 -18.28
N VAL A 323 13.29 -11.95 -17.49
CA VAL A 323 14.58 -11.70 -16.84
C VAL A 323 15.66 -11.41 -17.88
N ASP A 324 15.72 -12.25 -18.90
CA ASP A 324 16.63 -12.10 -20.03
C ASP A 324 16.44 -10.78 -20.76
N ALA A 325 15.21 -10.38 -21.05
CA ALA A 325 14.95 -9.14 -21.77
C ALA A 325 15.39 -7.90 -20.99
N LEU A 326 15.37 -7.94 -19.65
CA LEU A 326 15.58 -6.78 -18.80
C LEU A 326 16.97 -6.69 -18.14
N LEU A 327 17.75 -7.78 -18.08
CA LEU A 327 19.10 -7.79 -17.48
C LEU A 327 20.25 -7.61 -18.50
N LYS A 328 20.02 -7.79 -19.81
CA LYS A 328 21.05 -7.91 -20.88
C LYS A 328 21.91 -6.66 -21.20
N ARG A 329 22.10 -5.69 -20.29
CA ARG A 329 22.80 -4.43 -20.58
C ARG A 329 23.97 -4.13 -19.64
N GLU A 330 25.06 -4.87 -19.78
CA GLU A 330 26.31 -4.59 -19.03
C GLU A 330 26.81 -3.16 -19.22
N GLY A 331 27.45 -2.62 -18.18
CA GLY A 331 27.96 -1.23 -18.17
C GLY A 331 26.88 -0.14 -18.11
N SER A 332 25.59 -0.50 -18.15
CA SER A 332 24.47 0.43 -18.02
C SER A 332 24.22 0.84 -16.58
N SER A 333 23.41 1.89 -16.40
CA SER A 333 22.94 2.32 -15.08
C SER A 333 21.85 1.37 -14.58
N ALA A 334 22.05 0.81 -13.39
CA ALA A 334 21.02 0.09 -12.65
C ALA A 334 20.36 1.02 -11.62
N LEU A 335 19.08 0.81 -11.39
CA LEU A 335 18.26 1.56 -10.43
C LEU A 335 17.62 0.57 -9.45
N LEU A 336 17.89 0.73 -8.16
CA LEU A 336 17.20 0.00 -7.11
C LEU A 336 16.26 0.98 -6.40
N LEU A 337 14.98 0.66 -6.39
CA LEU A 337 13.96 1.37 -5.65
C LEU A 337 13.81 0.71 -4.28
N HIS A 338 14.36 1.36 -3.27
CA HIS A 338 14.30 0.96 -1.87
C HIS A 338 13.10 1.64 -1.22
N TYR A 339 12.02 0.89 -1.02
CA TYR A 339 10.80 1.39 -0.37
C TYR A 339 10.88 1.12 1.13
N THR A 340 10.66 2.12 1.98
CA THR A 340 10.49 1.86 3.41
C THR A 340 9.09 1.30 3.70
N ILE A 341 8.88 0.68 4.86
CA ILE A 341 7.54 0.27 5.30
C ILE A 341 6.57 1.46 5.27
N PRO A 342 6.94 2.70 5.69
CA PRO A 342 6.08 3.87 5.57
C PRO A 342 5.76 4.34 4.13
N GLY A 343 6.56 3.93 3.14
CA GLY A 343 6.33 4.25 1.73
C GLY A 343 7.21 5.36 1.16
N GLU A 344 8.25 5.76 1.89
CA GLU A 344 9.31 6.59 1.33
C GLU A 344 10.13 5.77 0.32
N VAL A 345 10.63 6.43 -0.73
CA VAL A 345 11.40 5.76 -1.78
C VAL A 345 12.78 6.38 -1.87
N VAL A 346 13.80 5.55 -1.65
CA VAL A 346 15.20 5.91 -1.87
C VAL A 346 15.67 5.26 -3.17
N GLU A 347 16.17 6.08 -4.10
CA GLU A 347 16.74 5.59 -5.36
C GLU A 347 18.24 5.33 -5.20
N LEU A 348 18.65 4.06 -5.26
CA LEU A 348 20.06 3.69 -5.31
C LEU A 348 20.46 3.48 -6.77
N LYS A 349 21.37 4.33 -7.26
CA LYS A 349 21.90 4.26 -8.63
C LYS A 349 23.33 3.75 -8.62
N GLY A 350 23.67 2.94 -9.62
CA GLY A 350 25.04 2.48 -9.84
C GLY A 350 25.22 1.89 -11.23
N ARG A 351 26.46 1.57 -11.58
CA ARG A 351 26.81 0.98 -12.88
C ARG A 351 26.86 -0.54 -12.75
N VAL A 352 26.26 -1.27 -13.68
CA VAL A 352 26.40 -2.73 -13.75
C VAL A 352 27.86 -3.06 -14.03
N ASP A 353 28.50 -3.70 -13.05
CA ASP A 353 29.88 -4.21 -13.11
C ASP A 353 29.90 -5.58 -13.80
N ARG A 354 28.92 -6.44 -13.46
CA ARG A 354 28.73 -7.78 -14.03
C ARG A 354 27.26 -8.20 -14.00
N VAL A 355 26.77 -8.88 -15.04
CA VAL A 355 25.49 -9.61 -14.98
C VAL A 355 25.73 -11.02 -14.44
N VAL A 356 24.90 -11.47 -13.51
CA VAL A 356 25.00 -12.79 -12.86
C VAL A 356 23.68 -13.54 -13.02
N ALA A 357 23.66 -14.84 -12.69
CA ALA A 357 22.44 -15.64 -12.79
C ALA A 357 21.30 -15.02 -11.96
N GLY A 358 20.22 -14.60 -12.62
CA GLY A 358 19.08 -13.97 -11.97
C GLY A 358 19.39 -12.65 -11.28
N GLY A 359 20.43 -11.90 -11.67
CA GLY A 359 20.79 -10.66 -10.98
C GLY A 359 21.92 -9.85 -11.60
N VAL A 360 22.39 -8.85 -10.87
CA VAL A 360 23.51 -7.98 -11.26
C VAL A 360 24.39 -7.63 -10.07
N LEU A 361 25.68 -7.48 -10.34
CA LEU A 361 26.62 -6.82 -9.43
C LEU A 361 26.74 -5.35 -9.85
N VAL A 362 26.36 -4.44 -8.96
CA VAL A 362 26.31 -3.00 -9.22
C VAL A 362 27.44 -2.30 -8.47
N ARG A 363 28.31 -1.60 -9.21
CA ARG A 363 29.32 -0.72 -8.65
C ARG A 363 28.73 0.67 -8.38
N ARG A 364 28.87 1.13 -7.14
CA ARG A 364 28.38 2.42 -6.66
C ARG A 364 29.56 3.28 -6.19
N ARG A 365 29.42 4.60 -6.36
CA ARG A 365 30.35 5.61 -5.82
C ARG A 365 29.63 6.42 -4.76
N PHE A 366 30.35 6.86 -3.74
CA PHE A 366 29.81 7.63 -2.63
C PHE A 366 30.47 9.01 -2.59
N ALA A 367 29.70 10.02 -2.20
CA ALA A 367 30.28 11.32 -1.87
C ALA A 367 31.03 11.19 -0.52
N PRO A 368 32.22 11.82 -0.37
CA PRO A 368 32.92 11.83 0.90
C PRO A 368 32.11 12.59 1.96
N GLY A 369 32.21 12.15 3.22
CA GLY A 369 31.49 12.74 4.36
C GLY A 369 30.47 11.80 5.00
N GLY A 370 30.42 11.82 6.34
CA GLY A 370 29.64 10.88 7.15
C GLY A 370 30.29 9.49 7.25
N CYS A 371 29.58 8.54 7.84
CA CYS A 371 30.00 7.14 7.95
C CYS A 371 29.07 6.22 7.13
N TYR A 372 29.51 5.00 6.87
CA TYR A 372 28.63 3.92 6.42
C TYR A 372 27.74 3.48 7.58
N ASP A 373 26.43 3.52 7.36
CA ASP A 373 25.43 3.21 8.39
C ASP A 373 25.61 1.79 8.90
N GLY A 374 25.53 1.64 10.22
CA GLY A 374 25.76 0.38 10.90
C GLY A 374 27.22 -0.12 10.88
N ILE A 375 28.11 0.35 10.00
CA ILE A 375 29.54 -0.06 9.92
C ILE A 375 30.45 0.88 10.72
N GLY A 376 30.14 2.17 10.76
CA GLY A 376 30.88 3.18 11.55
C GLY A 376 32.16 3.72 10.89
N GLU A 377 32.66 3.09 9.81
CA GLU A 377 33.79 3.60 9.01
C GLU A 377 33.40 4.86 8.21
N ALA A 378 34.33 5.82 8.12
CA ALA A 378 34.14 7.07 7.40
C ALA A 378 34.06 6.86 5.87
N LYS A 379 33.20 7.62 5.21
CA LYS A 379 33.13 7.69 3.73
C LYS A 379 34.23 8.61 3.21
N GLU A 380 35.19 8.04 2.50
CA GLU A 380 36.37 8.74 2.01
C GLU A 380 36.35 8.90 0.48
N GLU A 381 37.14 9.85 -0.03
CA GLU A 381 37.23 10.06 -1.47
C GLU A 381 37.84 8.85 -2.18
N GLY A 382 37.11 8.36 -3.19
CA GLY A 382 37.53 7.19 -3.97
C GLY A 382 37.06 5.85 -3.40
N ASP A 383 36.37 5.85 -2.26
CA ASP A 383 35.61 4.68 -1.82
C ASP A 383 34.60 4.23 -2.88
N TYR A 384 34.35 2.93 -2.92
CA TYR A 384 33.35 2.35 -3.80
C TYR A 384 32.63 1.20 -3.12
N GLY A 385 31.41 0.93 -3.59
CA GLY A 385 30.59 -0.17 -3.11
C GLY A 385 30.29 -1.15 -4.22
N LEU A 386 30.28 -2.44 -3.90
CA LEU A 386 29.73 -3.49 -4.74
C LEU A 386 28.41 -3.94 -4.11
N THR A 387 27.32 -3.81 -4.85
CA THR A 387 25.98 -4.19 -4.41
C THR A 387 25.49 -5.33 -5.28
N LEU A 388 25.34 -6.51 -4.70
CA LEU A 388 24.78 -7.68 -5.38
C LEU A 388 23.26 -7.67 -5.21
N VAL A 389 22.56 -7.61 -6.34
CA VAL A 389 21.10 -7.64 -6.41
C VAL A 389 20.69 -8.89 -7.16
N ARG A 390 20.02 -9.80 -6.48
CA ARG A 390 19.50 -11.03 -7.08
C ARG A 390 18.00 -11.10 -6.91
N LEU A 391 17.34 -11.52 -7.98
CA LEU A 391 15.89 -11.63 -8.02
C LEU A 391 15.42 -12.65 -7.00
N PHE A 392 14.33 -12.28 -6.34
CA PHE A 392 13.63 -13.05 -5.33
C PHE A 392 14.42 -13.33 -4.06
N ARG A 393 15.64 -12.81 -3.91
CA ARG A 393 16.33 -12.81 -2.62
C ARG A 393 15.60 -11.87 -1.65
N PRO A 394 15.32 -12.29 -0.41
CA PRO A 394 14.79 -11.45 0.65
C PRO A 394 15.90 -10.62 1.34
N TYR A 395 16.97 -10.34 0.60
CA TYR A 395 18.07 -9.50 1.05
C TYR A 395 18.83 -8.90 -0.13
N VAL A 396 19.55 -7.82 0.13
CA VAL A 396 20.53 -7.23 -0.79
C VAL A 396 21.87 -7.13 -0.08
N VAL A 397 22.94 -7.57 -0.76
CA VAL A 397 24.29 -7.61 -0.20
C VAL A 397 25.11 -6.42 -0.68
N HIS A 398 25.74 -5.71 0.25
CA HIS A 398 26.58 -4.55 0.00
C HIS A 398 27.96 -4.74 0.62
N PHE A 399 29.01 -4.64 -0.21
CA PHE A 399 30.39 -4.60 0.23
C PHE A 399 30.94 -3.19 0.00
N TYR A 400 31.56 -2.61 1.00
CA TYR A 400 32.16 -1.28 0.93
C TYR A 400 33.68 -1.38 0.99
N TYR A 401 34.36 -0.75 0.03
CA TYR A 401 35.80 -0.80 -0.12
C TYR A 401 36.41 0.59 -0.09
N ARG A 402 37.63 0.66 0.44
CA ARG A 402 38.56 1.79 0.26
C ARG A 402 38.99 1.88 -1.20
N ARG A 403 39.53 3.05 -1.58
CA ARG A 403 40.12 3.28 -2.91
C ARG A 403 41.20 2.25 -3.28
N ASP A 404 41.97 1.77 -2.31
CA ASP A 404 43.04 0.78 -2.47
C ASP A 404 42.53 -0.68 -2.58
N GLY A 405 41.22 -0.90 -2.40
CA GLY A 405 40.60 -2.21 -2.44
C GLY A 405 40.47 -2.91 -1.09
N ALA A 406 40.88 -2.30 0.02
CA ALA A 406 40.66 -2.86 1.35
C ALA A 406 39.17 -2.80 1.74
N LEU A 407 38.62 -3.91 2.24
CA LEU A 407 37.24 -4.01 2.69
C LEU A 407 37.02 -3.19 3.97
N LYS A 408 36.07 -2.25 3.96
CA LYS A 408 35.60 -1.50 5.15
C LYS A 408 34.55 -2.27 5.93
N GLY A 409 33.66 -2.96 5.23
CA GLY A 409 32.60 -3.74 5.88
C GLY A 409 31.59 -4.31 4.90
N ILE A 410 30.76 -5.21 5.42
CA ILE A 410 29.68 -5.87 4.70
C ILE A 410 28.36 -5.49 5.36
N TYR A 411 27.37 -5.19 4.56
CA TYR A 411 26.03 -4.82 4.98
C TYR A 411 25.01 -5.62 4.16
N VAL A 412 24.19 -6.39 4.85
CA VAL A 412 23.12 -7.21 4.27
C VAL A 412 21.80 -6.59 4.70
N ASN A 413 21.11 -5.96 3.75
CA ASN A 413 19.80 -5.38 3.98
C ASN A 413 18.74 -6.47 3.91
N ILE A 414 17.97 -6.68 4.98
CA ILE A 414 16.86 -7.64 4.96
C ILE A 414 15.63 -6.94 4.38
N ASN A 415 15.08 -7.50 3.31
CA ASN A 415 13.98 -6.91 2.57
C ASN A 415 12.98 -7.96 2.08
N THR A 416 11.86 -7.50 1.54
CA THR A 416 10.98 -8.38 0.75
C THR A 416 11.70 -8.84 -0.51
N PRO A 417 11.39 -10.02 -1.06
CA PRO A 417 12.04 -10.53 -2.26
C PRO A 417 12.17 -9.50 -3.38
N VAL A 418 13.39 -9.37 -3.92
CA VAL A 418 13.70 -8.38 -4.96
C VAL A 418 12.96 -8.69 -6.26
N GLU A 419 12.30 -7.67 -6.81
CA GLU A 419 11.51 -7.75 -8.04
C GLU A 419 12.14 -6.95 -9.18
N LEU A 420 12.16 -7.51 -10.40
CA LEU A 420 12.54 -6.79 -11.62
C LEU A 420 11.32 -6.15 -12.26
N VAL A 421 11.19 -4.85 -12.14
CA VAL A 421 10.00 -4.10 -12.59
C VAL A 421 10.21 -3.35 -13.90
N GLY A 422 11.46 -3.25 -14.37
CA GLY A 422 11.83 -2.66 -15.66
C GLY A 422 13.31 -2.93 -16.00
N PRO A 423 13.81 -2.44 -17.15
CA PRO A 423 15.19 -2.69 -17.58
C PRO A 423 16.19 -2.22 -16.52
N LEU A 424 16.95 -3.16 -15.93
CA LEU A 424 17.86 -2.93 -14.81
C LEU A 424 17.25 -2.10 -13.65
N LYS A 425 15.94 -2.22 -13.46
CA LYS A 425 15.17 -1.50 -12.44
C LYS A 425 14.57 -2.49 -11.46
N PHE A 426 15.14 -2.52 -10.27
CA PHE A 426 14.79 -3.43 -9.19
C PHE A 426 13.94 -2.71 -8.14
N ARG A 427 13.07 -3.46 -7.45
CA ARG A 427 12.23 -2.97 -6.36
C ARG A 427 12.21 -3.97 -5.23
N TYR A 428 12.22 -3.47 -4.01
CA TYR A 428 11.88 -4.22 -2.80
C TYR A 428 11.37 -3.25 -1.72
N ILE A 429 10.70 -3.79 -0.71
CA ILE A 429 10.39 -3.08 0.53
C ILE A 429 11.47 -3.46 1.55
N ASP A 430 12.19 -2.46 2.04
CA ASP A 430 13.08 -2.57 3.17
C ASP A 430 12.28 -2.87 4.43
N LEU A 431 12.68 -3.92 5.14
CA LEU A 431 12.02 -4.34 6.38
C LEU A 431 12.66 -3.68 7.61
N GLU A 432 13.57 -2.74 7.38
CA GLU A 432 14.27 -1.94 8.40
C GLU A 432 15.06 -2.81 9.39
N VAL A 433 15.56 -3.95 8.92
CA VAL A 433 16.45 -4.84 9.66
C VAL A 433 17.67 -5.10 8.80
N ASP A 434 18.84 -4.87 9.37
CA ASP A 434 20.10 -5.04 8.66
C ASP A 434 21.04 -5.96 9.42
N VAL A 435 21.93 -6.62 8.69
CA VAL A 435 23.01 -7.40 9.27
C VAL A 435 24.34 -6.85 8.79
N VAL A 436 25.16 -6.41 9.74
CA VAL A 436 26.39 -5.69 9.44
C VAL A 436 27.58 -6.43 10.00
N ARG A 437 28.65 -6.54 9.20
CA ARG A 437 29.96 -7.04 9.62
C ARG A 437 31.02 -5.95 9.48
N ASP A 438 31.66 -5.62 10.60
CA ASP A 438 32.87 -4.78 10.69
C ASP A 438 33.86 -5.39 11.68
N GLY A 439 35.16 -5.17 11.46
CA GLY A 439 36.21 -5.58 12.39
C GLY A 439 36.19 -7.07 12.80
N GLY A 440 35.63 -7.95 11.97
CA GLY A 440 35.47 -9.39 12.25
C GLY A 440 34.23 -9.79 13.06
N SER A 441 33.42 -8.84 13.52
CA SER A 441 32.18 -9.09 14.27
C SER A 441 30.95 -8.81 13.40
N ALA A 442 29.87 -9.60 13.55
CA ALA A 442 28.60 -9.33 12.87
C ALA A 442 27.45 -9.15 13.86
N ARG A 443 26.56 -8.20 13.57
CA ARG A 443 25.42 -7.83 14.41
C ARG A 443 24.17 -7.55 13.57
N VAL A 444 23.01 -7.86 14.14
CA VAL A 444 21.72 -7.41 13.61
C VAL A 444 21.46 -6.00 14.15
N VAL A 445 21.04 -5.10 13.27
CA VAL A 445 20.74 -3.69 13.56
C VAL A 445 19.24 -3.45 13.33
N ASP A 446 18.66 -2.55 14.12
CA ASP A 446 17.29 -2.04 13.97
C ASP A 446 16.14 -3.05 14.11
N LEU A 447 16.38 -4.20 14.75
CA LEU A 447 15.33 -5.19 15.05
C LEU A 447 14.13 -4.62 15.83
N ASP A 448 14.33 -3.57 16.63
CA ASP A 448 13.25 -2.92 17.36
C ASP A 448 12.30 -2.12 16.45
N LYS A 449 12.76 -1.63 15.29
CA LYS A 449 11.90 -1.00 14.28
C LYS A 449 10.93 -2.00 13.68
N LEU A 450 11.39 -3.20 13.34
CA LEU A 450 10.53 -4.30 12.87
C LEU A 450 9.44 -4.64 13.89
N LYS A 451 9.80 -4.74 15.18
CA LYS A 451 8.82 -4.99 16.26
C LYS A 451 7.82 -3.84 16.37
N ALA A 452 8.27 -2.59 16.25
CA ALA A 452 7.39 -1.42 16.25
C ALA A 452 6.38 -1.50 15.09
N HIS A 453 6.82 -1.79 13.87
CA HIS A 453 5.94 -1.97 12.71
C HIS A 453 4.94 -3.11 12.89
N ALA A 454 5.38 -4.26 13.40
CA ALA A 454 4.51 -5.40 13.69
C ALA A 454 3.44 -5.05 14.75
N SER A 455 3.84 -4.37 15.84
CA SER A 455 2.89 -3.94 16.89
C SER A 455 1.86 -2.92 16.41
N ARG A 456 2.19 -2.15 15.36
CA ARG A 456 1.25 -1.23 14.68
C ARG A 456 0.37 -1.93 13.65
N GLY A 457 0.52 -3.25 13.47
CA GLY A 457 -0.24 -4.04 12.51
C GLY A 457 0.26 -3.94 11.07
N ALA A 458 1.46 -3.40 10.83
CA ALA A 458 1.99 -3.27 9.48
C ALA A 458 2.45 -4.60 8.87
N LEU A 459 2.74 -5.59 9.73
CA LEU A 459 3.17 -6.93 9.34
C LEU A 459 2.42 -7.95 10.23
N PRO A 460 1.99 -9.10 9.69
CA PRO A 460 1.55 -10.22 10.51
C PRO A 460 2.64 -10.63 11.52
N PRO A 461 2.30 -10.94 12.79
CA PRO A 461 3.29 -11.30 13.80
C PRO A 461 4.19 -12.47 13.41
N ASP A 462 3.63 -13.47 12.74
CA ASP A 462 4.40 -14.63 12.26
C ASP A 462 5.41 -14.24 11.19
N TYR A 463 5.04 -13.34 10.29
CA TYR A 463 5.95 -12.84 9.26
C TYR A 463 7.10 -12.02 9.88
N ALA A 464 6.82 -11.17 10.88
CA ALA A 464 7.87 -10.46 11.60
C ALA A 464 8.85 -11.41 12.33
N ARG A 465 8.37 -12.55 12.85
CA ARG A 465 9.24 -13.59 13.43
C ARG A 465 10.13 -14.24 12.39
N GLU A 466 9.58 -14.61 11.23
CA GLU A 466 10.35 -15.18 10.11
C GLU A 466 11.48 -14.22 9.66
N ILE A 467 11.20 -12.91 9.57
CA ILE A 467 12.19 -11.89 9.20
C ILE A 467 13.31 -11.81 10.25
N ALA A 468 12.98 -11.85 11.54
CA ALA A 468 13.97 -11.84 12.61
C ALA A 468 14.86 -13.09 12.60
N GLU A 469 14.29 -14.26 12.32
CA GLU A 469 15.02 -15.52 12.16
C GLU A 469 15.95 -15.47 10.93
N LEU A 470 15.49 -14.91 9.82
CA LEU A 470 16.29 -14.70 8.62
C LEU A 470 17.49 -13.78 8.88
N ALA A 471 17.28 -12.66 9.59
CA ALA A 471 18.36 -11.75 9.97
C ALA A 471 19.40 -12.44 10.88
N GLU A 472 18.95 -13.22 11.86
CA GLU A 472 19.86 -13.97 12.74
C GLU A 472 20.60 -15.09 12.00
N GLY A 473 19.95 -15.75 11.04
CA GLY A 473 20.58 -16.70 10.13
C GLY A 473 21.69 -16.05 9.31
N ALA A 474 21.40 -14.90 8.69
CA ALA A 474 22.39 -14.12 7.94
C ALA A 474 23.57 -13.67 8.82
N ARG A 475 23.31 -13.29 10.08
CA ARG A 475 24.37 -12.97 11.07
C ARG A 475 25.30 -14.15 11.30
N LYS A 476 24.76 -15.37 11.46
CA LYS A 476 25.57 -16.58 11.66
C LYS A 476 26.46 -16.88 10.46
N VAL A 477 25.93 -16.74 9.24
CA VAL A 477 26.72 -16.89 7.99
C VAL A 477 27.85 -15.87 7.96
N LEU A 478 27.55 -14.60 8.21
CA LEU A 478 28.56 -13.54 8.24
C LEU A 478 29.66 -13.77 9.27
N VAL A 479 29.42 -14.47 10.39
CA VAL A 479 30.44 -14.80 11.40
C VAL A 479 31.26 -16.06 11.05
N SER A 480 30.75 -16.92 10.17
CA SER A 480 31.34 -18.23 9.90
C SER A 480 32.76 -18.15 9.30
N ARG A 481 33.01 -17.13 8.47
CA ARG A 481 34.31 -16.84 7.84
C ARG A 481 34.37 -15.41 7.32
N ASP A 482 35.52 -15.03 6.78
CA ASP A 482 35.69 -13.80 6.02
C ASP A 482 35.26 -13.99 4.56
N PHE A 483 34.54 -12.99 4.03
CA PHE A 483 34.09 -12.96 2.65
C PHE A 483 34.77 -11.80 1.92
N GLY A 484 35.37 -12.10 0.77
CA GLY A 484 35.97 -11.10 -0.11
C GLY A 484 35.11 -10.73 -1.31
N ASP A 485 34.13 -11.57 -1.64
CA ASP A 485 33.30 -11.46 -2.83
C ASP A 485 31.79 -11.55 -2.49
N PRO A 486 30.94 -10.64 -3.03
CA PRO A 486 29.51 -10.67 -2.77
C PRO A 486 28.76 -11.92 -3.25
N LEU A 487 29.20 -12.58 -4.32
CA LEU A 487 28.52 -13.79 -4.83
C LEU A 487 28.74 -14.97 -3.91
N GLU A 488 29.98 -15.13 -3.44
CA GLU A 488 30.33 -16.15 -2.46
C GLU A 488 29.47 -16.04 -1.18
N LEU A 489 29.25 -14.81 -0.69
CA LEU A 489 28.36 -14.59 0.46
C LEU A 489 26.89 -14.89 0.12
N ASP A 490 26.39 -14.52 -1.06
CA ASP A 490 25.01 -14.83 -1.46
C ASP A 490 24.74 -16.34 -1.55
N GLU A 491 25.68 -17.10 -2.09
CA GLU A 491 25.57 -18.57 -2.20
C GLU A 491 25.47 -19.21 -0.80
N GLU A 492 26.31 -18.78 0.15
CA GLU A 492 26.23 -19.29 1.53
C GLU A 492 24.98 -18.83 2.27
N LEU A 493 24.56 -17.57 2.10
CA LEU A 493 23.31 -17.08 2.66
C LEU A 493 22.14 -17.89 2.15
N ALA A 494 22.07 -18.13 0.84
CA ALA A 494 20.99 -18.89 0.22
C ALA A 494 20.92 -20.32 0.77
N ALA A 495 22.05 -21.03 0.79
CA ALA A 495 22.14 -22.38 1.30
C ALA A 495 21.76 -22.47 2.78
N ALA A 496 22.28 -21.57 3.62
CA ALA A 496 22.03 -21.58 5.06
C ALA A 496 20.59 -21.20 5.43
N LEU A 497 19.96 -20.33 4.63
CA LEU A 497 18.60 -19.86 4.86
C LEU A 497 17.53 -20.70 4.13
N GLY A 498 17.93 -21.73 3.38
CA GLY A 498 17.01 -22.57 2.62
C GLY A 498 16.28 -21.82 1.50
N ILE A 499 16.92 -20.79 0.93
CA ILE A 499 16.34 -20.00 -0.16
C ILE A 499 16.73 -20.67 -1.46
N ASP A 500 15.72 -21.12 -2.22
CA ASP A 500 15.90 -21.76 -3.52
C ASP A 500 16.81 -20.90 -4.43
N GLU A 501 17.78 -21.53 -5.08
CA GLU A 501 18.84 -20.86 -5.85
C GLU A 501 18.33 -20.33 -7.20
N GLY A 502 17.11 -20.69 -7.61
CA GLY A 502 16.60 -20.45 -8.94
C GLY A 502 15.37 -19.56 -9.04
N LEU A 503 15.51 -18.49 -9.82
CA LEU A 503 14.64 -18.42 -11.02
C LEU A 503 14.86 -19.72 -11.78
N PRO A 504 13.81 -20.40 -12.28
CA PRO A 504 14.05 -21.57 -13.11
C PRO A 504 15.06 -21.22 -14.23
N PRO A 505 16.07 -22.08 -14.45
CA PRO A 505 17.20 -21.80 -15.34
C PRO A 505 16.79 -21.64 -16.80
#